data_AF-A0A7C7JTA0-F1
#
_entry.id   AF-A0A7C7JTA0-F1
#
_cell.length_a   1.000
_cell.length_b   1.000
_cell.length_c   1.000
_cell.angle_alpha   90.00
_cell.angle_beta   90.00
_cell.angle_gamma   90.00
#
_symmetry.space_group_name_H-M   'P 1'
#
loop_
_entity.id
_entity.type
_entity.pdbx_description
1 polymer ?
#
loop_
_entity_poly.entity_id
_entity_poly.type
_entity_poly.pdbx_seq_one_letter_code
_entity_poly.pdbx_strand_id
1 'polypeptide(L)'
;PLTVGYTYTDTEFLNSFGSDDGIWGTVSEGDEIPYIAKHQLNASIGLEHKKYSINLNGRYNGAFRTVSGKGSIPNNQKVESAIVLDLAGRYHISSKLSATANIINLLDNEYAVSRVPAGLRPGHPFGIYAGLEFQF
;
A
#
# COMPACT_ATOMS: atom_id res chain seq x y z
N PRO A 1 -10.15 -19.16 1.33
CA PRO A 1 -9.40 -18.71 0.13
C PRO A 1 -8.05 -18.11 0.52
N LEU A 2 -6.99 -18.32 -0.27
CA LEU A 2 -5.67 -17.70 -0.03
C LEU A 2 -5.18 -17.08 -1.34
N THR A 3 -4.75 -15.83 -1.31
CA THR A 3 -4.06 -15.17 -2.41
C THR A 3 -2.78 -14.52 -1.91
N VAL A 4 -1.73 -14.59 -2.71
CA VAL A 4 -0.44 -13.95 -2.45
C VAL A 4 0.10 -13.43 -3.77
N GLY A 5 0.55 -12.19 -3.78
CA GLY A 5 1.22 -11.56 -4.90
C GLY A 5 2.43 -10.77 -4.41
N TYR A 6 3.58 -11.03 -4.99
CA TYR A 6 4.83 -10.35 -4.68
C TYR A 6 5.42 -9.75 -5.95
N THR A 7 5.93 -8.53 -5.84
CA THR A 7 6.60 -7.83 -6.92
C THR A 7 7.97 -7.38 -6.45
N TYR A 8 8.98 -7.72 -7.25
CA TYR A 8 10.30 -7.12 -7.20
C TYR A 8 10.44 -6.19 -8.39
N THR A 9 10.81 -4.93 -8.14
CA THR A 9 10.96 -3.93 -9.20
C THR A 9 12.32 -3.28 -9.07
N ASP A 10 13.19 -3.59 -10.02
CA ASP A 10 14.51 -2.97 -10.15
C ASP A 10 14.44 -1.91 -11.25
N THR A 11 14.84 -0.70 -10.92
CA THR A 11 14.74 0.45 -11.82
C THR A 11 16.07 1.13 -11.91
N GLU A 12 16.43 1.58 -13.11
CA GLU A 12 17.60 2.41 -13.33
C GLU A 12 17.36 3.40 -14.46
N PHE A 13 17.92 4.60 -14.33
CA PHE A 13 18.08 5.51 -15.44
C PHE A 13 19.26 5.07 -16.30
N LEU A 14 19.01 4.88 -17.59
CA LEU A 14 20.03 4.42 -18.56
C LEU A 14 20.88 5.57 -19.13
N ASN A 15 20.58 6.81 -18.78
CA ASN A 15 21.33 7.99 -19.23
C ASN A 15 21.43 9.01 -18.09
N SER A 16 22.47 9.83 -18.13
CA SER A 16 22.64 10.96 -17.21
C SER A 16 22.02 12.24 -17.78
N PHE A 17 21.30 13.00 -16.96
CA PHE A 17 20.68 14.27 -17.37
C PHE A 17 20.36 15.17 -16.18
N GLY A 18 20.18 16.47 -16.45
CA GLY A 18 19.60 17.41 -15.49
C GLY A 18 18.10 17.57 -15.74
N SER A 19 17.32 17.68 -14.68
CA SER A 19 15.89 17.93 -14.70
C SER A 19 15.52 19.09 -13.78
N ASP A 20 14.62 19.94 -14.26
CA ASP A 20 13.97 20.97 -13.43
C ASP A 20 12.89 20.35 -12.51
N ASP A 21 12.52 19.08 -12.72
CA ASP A 21 11.62 18.36 -11.82
C ASP A 21 12.38 17.94 -10.56
N GLY A 22 11.93 18.44 -9.40
CA GLY A 22 12.58 18.21 -8.12
C GLY A 22 12.65 16.75 -7.67
N ILE A 23 11.82 15.85 -8.22
CA ILE A 23 11.94 14.41 -7.92
C ILE A 23 13.08 13.74 -8.69
N TRP A 24 13.55 14.32 -9.80
CA TRP A 24 14.68 13.81 -10.57
C TRP A 24 15.96 14.62 -10.30
N GLY A 25 15.87 15.95 -10.24
CA GLY A 25 17.05 16.79 -10.03
C GLY A 25 18.18 16.48 -11.02
N THR A 26 19.39 16.22 -10.53
CA THR A 26 20.51 15.75 -11.36
C THR A 26 20.59 14.22 -11.30
N VAL A 27 20.28 13.58 -12.42
CA VAL A 27 20.29 12.12 -12.58
C VAL A 27 21.62 11.65 -13.15
N SER A 28 22.21 10.66 -12.51
CA SER A 28 23.33 9.89 -13.07
C SER A 28 22.82 8.54 -13.61
N GLU A 29 23.50 8.01 -14.63
CA GLU A 29 23.25 6.65 -15.09
C GLU A 29 23.39 5.63 -13.92
N GLY A 30 22.43 4.71 -13.85
CA GLY A 30 22.28 3.72 -12.78
C GLY A 30 21.54 4.23 -11.54
N ASP A 31 21.08 5.49 -11.52
CA ASP A 31 20.19 5.96 -10.45
C ASP A 31 18.82 5.28 -10.53
N GLU A 32 18.28 4.87 -9.40
CA GLU A 32 16.94 4.31 -9.31
C GLU A 32 15.87 5.40 -9.51
N ILE A 33 14.75 5.00 -10.11
CA ILE A 33 13.60 5.88 -10.33
C ILE A 33 12.89 6.10 -8.98
N PRO A 34 12.63 7.35 -8.58
CA PRO A 34 11.95 7.66 -7.32
C PRO A 34 10.50 7.19 -7.33
N TYR A 35 9.93 7.04 -6.13
CA TYR A 35 8.54 6.62 -5.90
C TYR A 35 8.20 5.21 -6.37
N ILE A 36 9.21 4.34 -6.54
CA ILE A 36 9.02 2.92 -6.83
C ILE A 36 9.60 2.11 -5.67
N ALA A 37 8.74 1.36 -4.99
CA ALA A 37 9.16 0.43 -3.95
C ALA A 37 9.73 -0.84 -4.59
N LYS A 38 10.96 -1.18 -4.20
CA LYS A 38 11.68 -2.33 -4.76
C LYS A 38 11.00 -3.67 -4.44
N HIS A 39 10.31 -3.73 -3.30
CA HIS A 39 9.59 -4.91 -2.82
C HIS A 39 8.17 -4.53 -2.46
N GLN A 40 7.19 -5.19 -3.08
CA GLN A 40 5.78 -5.04 -2.75
C GLN A 40 5.16 -6.41 -2.55
N LEU A 41 4.36 -6.58 -1.50
CA LEU A 41 3.66 -7.82 -1.21
C LEU A 41 2.20 -7.51 -0.88
N ASN A 42 1.29 -8.26 -1.50
CA ASN A 42 -0.13 -8.28 -1.15
C ASN A 42 -0.50 -9.73 -0.81
N ALA A 43 -1.16 -9.94 0.31
CA ALA A 43 -1.65 -11.25 0.72
C ALA A 43 -3.07 -11.13 1.27
N SER A 44 -3.91 -12.12 1.00
CA SER A 44 -5.27 -12.20 1.55
C SER A 44 -5.59 -13.61 1.98
N ILE A 45 -6.17 -13.76 3.16
CA ILE A 45 -6.72 -15.02 3.64
C ILE A 45 -8.19 -14.82 3.99
N GLY A 46 -9.03 -15.69 3.43
CA GLY A 46 -10.48 -15.67 3.61
C GLY A 46 -11.00 -16.97 4.24
N LEU A 47 -12.01 -16.82 5.09
CA LEU A 47 -12.83 -17.90 5.62
C LEU A 47 -14.25 -17.73 5.07
N GLU A 48 -14.74 -18.76 4.39
CA GLU A 48 -16.09 -18.79 3.80
C GLU A 48 -16.94 -19.81 4.53
N HIS A 49 -18.13 -19.40 4.97
CA HIS A 49 -19.12 -20.26 5.60
C HIS A 49 -20.52 -19.87 5.11
N LYS A 50 -21.48 -20.80 5.17
CA LYS A 50 -22.85 -20.57 4.68
C LYS A 50 -23.58 -19.35 5.27
N LYS A 51 -23.14 -18.87 6.44
CA LYS A 51 -23.73 -17.71 7.14
C LYS A 51 -22.85 -16.46 7.10
N TYR A 52 -21.56 -16.59 6.81
CA TYR A 52 -20.64 -15.48 6.94
C TYR A 52 -19.38 -15.68 6.11
N SER A 53 -18.75 -14.57 5.77
CA SER A 53 -17.38 -14.55 5.25
C SER A 53 -16.54 -13.56 6.03
N ILE A 54 -15.26 -13.92 6.19
CA ILE A 54 -14.25 -13.08 6.86
C ILE A 54 -13.04 -13.06 5.95
N ASN A 55 -12.44 -11.89 5.74
CA ASN A 55 -11.28 -11.73 4.89
C ASN A 55 -10.26 -10.79 5.54
N LEU A 56 -9.04 -11.28 5.77
CA LEU A 56 -7.91 -10.51 6.26
C LEU A 56 -6.98 -10.22 5.08
N ASN A 57 -6.73 -8.94 4.80
CA ASN A 57 -5.83 -8.47 3.74
C ASN A 57 -4.60 -7.83 4.36
N GLY A 58 -3.43 -8.19 3.87
CA GLY A 58 -2.16 -7.57 4.23
C GLY A 58 -1.48 -6.98 3.00
N ARG A 59 -0.96 -5.76 3.15
CA ARG A 59 -0.17 -5.09 2.13
C ARG A 59 1.13 -4.62 2.75
N TYR A 60 2.25 -5.00 2.16
CA TYR A 60 3.57 -4.48 2.48
C TYR A 60 4.10 -3.69 1.31
N ASN A 61 4.57 -2.48 1.59
CA ASN A 61 5.27 -1.63 0.66
C ASN A 61 6.68 -1.38 1.20
N GLY A 62 7.71 -1.74 0.44
CA GLY A 62 9.10 -1.51 0.82
C GLY A 62 9.43 -0.02 0.87
N ALA A 63 10.52 0.32 1.58
CA ALA A 63 11.03 1.68 1.60
C ALA A 63 11.44 2.10 0.19
N PHE A 64 11.24 3.38 -0.14
CA PHE A 64 11.59 3.93 -1.44
C PHE A 64 12.10 5.36 -1.35
N ARG A 65 12.90 5.73 -2.36
CA ARG A 65 13.47 7.07 -2.51
C ARG A 65 12.47 8.02 -3.15
N THR A 66 12.45 9.27 -2.71
CA THR A 66 11.59 10.34 -3.25
C THR A 66 12.32 11.24 -4.22
N VAL A 67 13.64 11.07 -4.35
CA VAL A 67 14.50 11.70 -5.35
C VAL A 67 15.34 10.60 -5.98
N SER A 68 15.68 10.73 -7.27
CA SER A 68 16.56 9.77 -7.94
C SER A 68 17.92 9.66 -7.23
N GLY A 69 18.53 8.50 -7.36
CA GLY A 69 19.86 8.23 -6.82
C GLY A 69 20.10 6.73 -6.76
N LYS A 70 21.23 6.32 -6.18
CA LYS A 70 21.56 4.90 -5.95
C LYS A 70 22.06 4.62 -4.54
N GLY A 71 22.14 3.35 -4.18
CA GLY A 71 22.59 2.92 -2.85
C GLY A 71 21.61 3.29 -1.73
N SER A 72 22.13 3.52 -0.52
CA SER A 72 21.32 3.85 0.66
C SER A 72 20.50 5.12 0.46
N ILE A 73 19.21 5.07 0.80
CA ILE A 73 18.29 6.20 0.65
C ILE A 73 18.52 7.21 1.80
N PRO A 74 18.83 8.49 1.52
CA PRO A 74 18.92 9.52 2.55
C PRO A 74 17.61 9.68 3.32
N ASN A 75 17.66 9.90 4.63
CA ASN A 75 16.45 9.96 5.48
C ASN A 75 15.44 11.03 5.04
N ASN A 76 15.92 12.18 4.55
CA ASN A 76 15.08 13.26 4.04
C ASN A 76 14.45 12.97 2.66
N GLN A 77 14.95 11.94 1.97
CA GLN A 77 14.47 11.48 0.66
C GLN A 77 13.83 10.09 0.77
N LYS A 78 13.58 9.58 1.98
CA LYS A 78 13.05 8.24 2.21
C LYS A 78 11.59 8.32 2.63
N VAL A 79 10.78 7.43 2.06
CA VAL A 79 9.54 6.95 2.66
C VAL A 79 9.84 5.55 3.20
N GLU A 80 9.62 5.35 4.50
CA GLU A 80 9.89 4.06 5.15
C GLU A 80 8.96 2.97 4.62
N SER A 81 9.35 1.72 4.82
CA SER A 81 8.45 0.60 4.53
C SER A 81 7.26 0.62 5.47
N ALA A 82 6.14 0.09 5.00
CA ALA A 82 4.91 0.00 5.77
C ALA A 82 4.22 -1.33 5.52
N ILE A 83 3.61 -1.87 6.58
CA ILE A 83 2.65 -2.97 6.49
C ILE A 83 1.29 -2.47 6.97
N VAL A 84 0.25 -2.76 6.20
CA VAL A 84 -1.14 -2.39 6.53
C VAL A 84 -1.99 -3.65 6.47
N LEU A 85 -2.72 -3.91 7.56
CA LEU A 85 -3.68 -5.00 7.62
C LEU A 85 -5.11 -4.43 7.61
N ASP A 86 -5.97 -4.98 6.77
CA ASP A 86 -7.39 -4.65 6.72
C ASP A 86 -8.21 -5.92 6.97
N LEU A 87 -9.33 -5.80 7.68
CA LEU A 87 -10.24 -6.91 7.99
C LEU A 87 -11.64 -6.61 7.49
N ALA A 88 -12.19 -7.47 6.65
CA ALA A 88 -13.56 -7.40 6.17
C ALA A 88 -14.39 -8.58 6.69
N GLY A 89 -15.64 -8.31 7.03
CA GLY A 89 -16.60 -9.31 7.48
C GLY A 89 -17.96 -9.09 6.82
N ARG A 90 -18.64 -10.20 6.51
CA ARG A 90 -20.01 -10.23 5.99
C ARG A 90 -20.81 -11.29 6.73
N TYR A 91 -22.03 -10.97 7.09
CA TYR A 91 -22.97 -11.91 7.71
C TYR A 91 -24.29 -11.92 6.94
N HIS A 92 -24.75 -13.11 6.53
CA HIS A 92 -26.01 -13.31 5.82
C HIS A 92 -27.17 -13.39 6.82
N ILE A 93 -27.94 -12.30 6.91
CA ILE A 93 -29.13 -12.22 7.77
C ILE A 93 -30.26 -13.06 7.15
N SER A 94 -30.40 -13.02 5.82
CA SER A 94 -31.31 -13.85 5.04
C SER A 94 -30.69 -14.17 3.66
N SER A 95 -31.43 -14.87 2.80
CA SER A 95 -31.01 -15.10 1.41
C SER A 95 -30.91 -13.82 0.56
N LYS A 96 -31.49 -12.71 1.03
CA LYS A 96 -31.52 -11.42 0.32
C LYS A 96 -30.86 -10.27 1.07
N LEU A 97 -30.55 -10.43 2.35
CA LEU A 97 -30.04 -9.36 3.21
C LEU A 97 -28.74 -9.79 3.89
N SER A 98 -27.71 -8.96 3.79
CA SER A 98 -26.42 -9.16 4.47
C SER A 98 -26.01 -7.90 5.22
N ALA A 99 -25.33 -8.08 6.36
CA ALA A 99 -24.58 -7.01 7.02
C ALA A 99 -23.10 -7.11 6.69
N THR A 100 -22.43 -5.98 6.53
CA THR A 100 -20.99 -5.89 6.26
C THR A 100 -20.31 -4.99 7.28
N ALA A 101 -19.06 -5.31 7.58
CA ALA A 101 -18.17 -4.49 8.39
C ALA A 101 -16.75 -4.55 7.81
N ASN A 102 -16.07 -3.42 7.76
CA ASN A 102 -14.70 -3.30 7.27
C ASN A 102 -13.90 -2.49 8.28
N ILE A 103 -12.73 -3.01 8.66
CA ILE A 103 -11.72 -2.33 9.45
C ILE A 103 -10.54 -2.08 8.52
N ILE A 104 -10.16 -0.82 8.34
CA ILE A 104 -8.97 -0.44 7.59
C ILE A 104 -7.86 -0.04 8.56
N ASN A 105 -6.62 -0.38 8.23
CA ASN A 105 -5.47 -0.21 9.10
C ASN A 105 -5.74 -0.75 10.52
N LEU A 106 -6.07 -2.04 10.60
CA LEU A 106 -6.43 -2.78 11.81
C LEU A 106 -5.44 -2.61 12.97
N LEU A 107 -4.16 -2.41 12.66
CA LEU A 107 -3.09 -2.25 13.64
C LEU A 107 -2.85 -0.78 14.04
N ASP A 108 -3.59 0.16 13.46
CA ASP A 108 -3.40 1.60 13.64
C ASP A 108 -1.96 2.07 13.41
N ASN A 109 -1.32 1.53 12.37
CA ASN A 109 0.05 1.90 12.03
C ASN A 109 0.10 3.33 11.50
N GLU A 110 1.03 4.14 12.01
CA GLU A 110 1.38 5.45 11.46
C GLU A 110 2.49 5.28 10.42
N TYR A 111 2.24 5.74 9.19
CA TYR A 111 3.21 5.63 8.10
C TYR A 111 3.02 6.74 7.07
N ALA A 112 4.09 7.06 6.34
CA ALA A 112 4.04 7.98 5.21
C ALA A 112 3.80 7.22 3.90
N VAL A 113 3.04 7.80 2.98
CA VAL A 113 2.81 7.25 1.63
C VAL A 113 3.49 8.05 0.52
N SER A 114 3.81 9.32 0.76
CA SER A 114 4.44 10.19 -0.23
C SER A 114 5.00 11.46 0.43
N ARG A 115 5.91 12.15 -0.27
CA ARG A 115 6.40 13.50 0.07
C ARG A 115 6.04 14.57 -0.97
N VAL A 116 5.28 14.22 -2.02
CA VAL A 116 4.91 15.10 -3.15
C VAL A 116 3.41 15.08 -3.44
N PRO A 117 2.88 16.08 -4.17
CA PRO A 117 3.51 17.36 -4.58
C PRO A 117 3.81 18.34 -3.43
N ALA A 118 3.11 18.25 -2.29
CA ALA A 118 3.29 19.20 -1.19
C ALA A 118 3.33 18.47 0.16
N GLY A 119 4.55 18.27 0.68
CA GLY A 119 4.79 17.77 2.03
C GLY A 119 4.55 16.27 2.23
N LEU A 120 4.78 15.83 3.47
CA LEU A 120 4.60 14.43 3.86
C LEU A 120 3.11 14.09 3.93
N ARG A 121 2.73 13.00 3.28
CA ARG A 121 1.36 12.49 3.25
C ARG A 121 1.27 11.25 4.12
N PRO A 122 0.46 11.27 5.18
CA PRO A 122 0.24 10.09 5.99
C PRO A 122 -0.64 9.07 5.25
N GLY A 123 -0.48 7.81 5.60
CA GLY A 123 -1.44 6.76 5.27
C GLY A 123 -2.78 6.97 5.96
N HIS A 124 -3.79 6.21 5.54
CA HIS A 124 -5.09 6.26 6.21
C HIS A 124 -4.95 5.72 7.64
N PRO A 125 -5.44 6.43 8.67
CA PRO A 125 -5.43 5.92 10.05
C PRO A 125 -6.38 4.73 10.21
N PHE A 126 -6.46 4.15 11.40
CA PHE A 126 -7.50 3.19 11.74
C PHE A 126 -8.91 3.72 11.39
N GLY A 127 -9.75 2.86 10.81
CA GLY A 127 -11.14 3.21 10.48
C GLY A 127 -12.07 2.01 10.45
N ILE A 128 -13.33 2.20 10.82
CA ILE A 128 -14.37 1.18 10.78
C ILE A 128 -15.56 1.68 9.95
N TYR A 129 -16.03 0.84 9.04
CA TYR A 129 -17.23 1.08 8.23
C TYR A 129 -18.17 -0.11 8.36
N ALA A 130 -19.48 0.12 8.39
CA ALA A 130 -20.48 -0.94 8.40
C ALA A 130 -21.64 -0.59 7.47
N GLY A 131 -22.32 -1.61 6.95
CA GLY A 131 -23.41 -1.42 6.00
C GLY A 131 -24.37 -2.61 5.94
N LEU A 132 -25.49 -2.40 5.24
CA LEU A 132 -26.44 -3.44 4.88
C LEU A 132 -26.51 -3.54 3.36
N GLU A 133 -26.48 -4.76 2.82
CA GLU A 133 -26.61 -5.04 1.40
C GLU A 133 -27.86 -5.88 1.16
N PHE A 134 -28.72 -5.40 0.26
CA PHE A 134 -29.94 -6.10 -0.15
C PHE A 134 -29.86 -6.49 -1.63
N GLN A 135 -30.17 -7.75 -1.94
CA GLN A 135 -30.22 -8.28 -3.30
C GLN A 135 -31.67 -8.48 -3.74
N PHE A 136 -32.09 -7.76 -4.78
CA PHE A 136 -33.46 -7.79 -5.32
C PHE A 136 -33.77 -9.09 -6.05
#